data_AF-A0A7C2B814-F1
#
_entry.id   AF-A0A7C2B814-F1
#
_cell.length_a   1.000
_cell.length_b   1.000
_cell.length_c   1.000
_cell.angle_alpha   90.00
_cell.angle_beta   90.00
_cell.angle_gamma   90.00
#
_symmetry.space_group_name_H-M   'P 1'
#
loop_
_entity.id
_entity.type
_entity.pdbx_description
1 polymer ?
#
loop_
_entity_poly.entity_id
_entity_poly.type
_entity_poly.pdbx_seq_one_letter_code
_entity_poly.pdbx_strand_id
1 'polypeptide(L)' 'MPTPKILVCTAWPYASNVPHLGNLIGSLLSGDVFTRYYKLKGQEAI' A
#
# COMPACT_ATOMS: atom_id res chain seq x y z
N MET A 1 -1.93 -9.60 23.66
CA MET A 1 -1.78 -10.46 22.47
C MET A 1 -0.86 -9.73 21.50
N PRO A 2 0.12 -10.39 20.86
CA PRO A 2 0.94 -9.71 19.86
C PRO A 2 0.03 -9.14 18.76
N THR A 3 0.16 -7.85 18.49
CA THR A 3 -0.55 -7.20 17.39
C THR A 3 -0.07 -7.82 16.08
N PRO A 4 -0.97 -8.23 15.18
CA PRO A 4 -0.56 -8.84 13.92
C PRO A 4 0.26 -7.84 13.10
N LYS A 5 1.40 -8.29 12.59
CA LYS A 5 2.23 -7.54 11.64
C LYS A 5 1.74 -7.80 10.23
N ILE A 6 1.47 -6.75 9.48
CA ILE A 6 0.87 -6.81 8.15
C ILE A 6 1.88 -6.25 7.15
N LEU A 7 2.28 -7.06 6.18
CA LEU A 7 3.15 -6.64 5.08
C LEU A 7 2.29 -6.35 3.84
N VAL A 8 2.34 -5.12 3.33
CA VAL A 8 1.57 -4.67 2.18
C VAL A 8 2.51 -4.42 1.00
N CYS A 9 2.48 -5.29 0.01
CA CYS A 9 3.27 -5.16 -1.21
C CYS A 9 2.41 -4.61 -2.35
N THR A 10 2.91 -3.60 -3.04
CA THR A 10 2.28 -3.06 -4.26
C THR A 10 3.15 -3.31 -5.47
N ALA A 11 2.54 -3.38 -6.65
CA ALA A 11 3.29 -3.44 -7.90
C ALA A 11 4.01 -2.09 -8.14
N TRP A 12 5.33 -2.15 -8.26
CA TRP A 12 6.13 -0.97 -8.58
C TRP A 12 5.82 -0.53 -10.03
N PRO A 13 5.45 0.73 -10.29
CA PRO A 13 5.45 1.24 -11.66
C PRO A 13 6.82 1.08 -12.30
N TYR A 14 6.82 0.62 -13.55
CA TYR A 14 8.05 0.47 -14.32
C TYR A 14 8.73 1.82 -14.55
N ALA A 15 10.06 1.87 -14.41
CA ALA A 15 10.82 3.12 -14.34
C ALA A 15 10.87 3.92 -15.66
N SER A 16 10.58 3.31 -16.81
CA SER A 16 10.77 3.97 -18.10
C SER A 16 9.66 4.94 -18.49
N ASN A 17 8.47 4.86 -17.87
CA ASN A 17 7.31 5.64 -18.27
C ASN A 17 6.72 6.40 -17.09
N VAL A 18 6.23 7.61 -17.37
CA VAL A 18 5.53 8.43 -16.38
C VAL A 18 4.22 7.73 -15.99
N PRO A 19 3.99 7.40 -14.70
CA PRO A 19 2.76 6.77 -14.27
C PRO A 19 1.59 7.75 -14.41
N HIS A 20 0.50 7.29 -15.02
CA HIS A 20 -0.76 8.03 -15.07
C HIS A 20 -1.69 7.63 -13.93
N LEU A 21 -2.81 8.34 -13.77
CA LEU A 21 -3.79 8.12 -12.69
C LEU A 21 -4.22 6.65 -12.56
N GLY A 22 -4.46 5.97 -13.68
CA GLY A 22 -4.76 4.53 -13.72
C GLY A 22 -3.69 3.64 -13.05
N ASN A 23 -2.40 3.93 -13.22
CA ASN A 23 -1.32 3.16 -12.61
C ASN A 23 -1.25 3.44 -11.10
N LEU A 24 -1.56 4.67 -10.69
CA LEU A 24 -1.53 5.07 -9.29
C LEU A 24 -2.66 4.42 -8.50
N ILE A 25 -3.91 4.46 -9.01
CA ILE A 25 -5.06 3.84 -8.35
C ILE A 25 -4.90 2.31 -8.29
N GLY A 26 -4.38 1.69 -9.35
CA GLY A 26 -4.26 0.25 -9.48
C GLY A 26 -3.21 -0.42 -8.58
N SER A 27 -2.19 0.31 -8.13
CA SER A 27 -1.15 -0.26 -7.26
C SER A 27 -0.88 0.58 -6.01
N LEU A 28 -0.20 1.71 -6.17
CA LEU A 28 0.38 2.48 -5.06
C LEU A 28 -0.69 3.05 -4.12
N LEU A 29 -1.74 3.66 -4.66
CA LEU A 29 -2.80 4.29 -3.84
C LEU A 29 -3.62 3.24 -3.10
N SER A 30 -3.92 2.11 -3.75
CA SER A 30 -4.65 1.01 -3.12
C SER A 30 -3.88 0.42 -1.94
N GLY A 31 -2.55 0.23 -2.08
CA GLY A 31 -1.70 -0.20 -0.97
C GLY A 31 -1.62 0.81 0.16
N ASP A 32 -1.47 2.11 -0.15
CA ASP A 32 -1.40 3.17 0.88
C ASP A 32 -2.68 3.23 1.73
N VAL A 33 -3.86 3.16 1.10
CA VAL A 33 -5.15 3.16 1.82
C VAL A 33 -5.24 1.94 2.74
N PHE A 34 -4.83 0.76 2.28
CA PHE A 34 -4.86 -0.47 3.06
C PHE A 34 -3.91 -0.42 4.27
N THR A 35 -2.69 0.07 4.07
CA THR A 35 -1.70 0.25 5.15
C THR A 35 -2.20 1.27 6.19
N ARG A 36 -2.81 2.38 5.76
CA ARG A 36 -3.38 3.39 6.67
C ARG A 36 -4.55 2.84 7.48
N TYR A 37 -5.44 2.08 6.85
CA TYR A 37 -6.57 1.44 7.54
C TYR A 37 -6.10 0.57 8.71
N TYR A 38 -5.07 -0.25 8.49
CA TYR A 38 -4.54 -1.11 9.56
C TYR A 38 -3.75 -0.36 10.62
N LYS A 39 -3.01 0.69 10.25
CA LYS A 39 -2.37 1.60 11.23
C LYS A 39 -3.41 2.26 12.13
N LEU A 40 -4.54 2.72 11.58
CA LEU A 40 -5.65 3.28 12.35
C LEU A 40 -6.31 2.25 13.29
N LYS A 41 -6.30 0.98 12.90
CA LYS A 41 -6.77 -0.14 13.73
C LYS A 41 -5.78 -0.53 14.85
N GLY A 42 -4.65 0.17 14.97
CA GLY A 42 -3.61 -0.11 15.96
C GLY A 42 -2.74 -1.33 15.61
N GLN A 43 -2.72 -1.73 14.34
CA GLN A 43 -1.89 -2.82 13.84
C GLN A 43 -0.60 -2.27 13.21
N GLU A 44 0.49 -3.03 13.33
CA GLU A 44 1.77 -2.68 12.72
C GLU A 44 1.73 -3.10 11.24
N ALA A 45 1.46 -2.15 10.34
CA ALA A 45 1.45 -2.38 8.90
C ALA A 45 2.64 -1.70 8.22
N ILE A 46 3.37 -2.45 7.39
CA ILE A 46 4.55 -2.04 6.64
C ILE A 46 4.29 -2.24 5.16
#